data_AF-F0Y071-F1
#
_entry.id   AF-F0Y071-F1
#
_cell.length_a   1.000
_cell.length_b   1.000
_cell.length_c   1.000
_cell.angle_alpha   90.00
_cell.angle_beta   90.00
_cell.angle_gamma   90.00
#
_symmetry.space_group_name_H-M   'P 1'
#
loop_
_entity.id
_entity.type
_entity.pdbx_description
1 polymer ?
#
loop_
_entity_poly.entity_id
_entity_poly.type
_entity_poly.pdbx_seq_one_letter_code
_entity_poly.pdbx_strand_id
1 'polypeptide(L)'
;MRKMIGPQLLQMENLDPAVDGAWAEMNRQGLMDQFIRNPRDQDKVRRILRDHFLELSELFKFYSAGTQNLADAHQLEFSEFCAFARDVGVFGPGGFADHALLNVCFAEACEIPPQQVKGGHMELYQFLTSLIWLAQVAQQATAEASKAKKGALALIAGGGHERKKSMITRQGVAKHGFMSTAEMLRTFVDTRVALALKKQATQLIGIVTKECLNTDAVLARFYEHHDALLGVYMTYLPSKPPGKAEKMDLLEGYMTMAEFQVLIEDSTLLRSQGDDDELTLKEVRQAFAGAQTDIDLDSGDLAPKKAPKRKDAPKGNLSSAQLMSYAEFLEAVLRLAMLKWEADEHDADAVTEKCATAIDMILKHSHNNNEKRARRGTRAGLQRGASNFNRG
;
A
#
# COMPACT_ATOMS: atom_id res chain seq x y z
N MET A 1 -7.53 -24.10 -4.33
CA MET A 1 -6.72 -22.88 -4.52
C MET A 1 -7.55 -21.69 -4.99
N ARG A 2 -8.18 -21.74 -6.18
CA ARG A 2 -8.98 -20.64 -6.75
C ARG A 2 -10.01 -19.99 -5.80
N LYS A 3 -10.79 -20.80 -5.07
CA LYS A 3 -11.74 -20.29 -4.04
C LYS A 3 -11.06 -19.49 -2.92
N MET A 4 -9.87 -19.89 -2.48
CA MET A 4 -9.13 -19.25 -1.39
C MET A 4 -8.46 -17.95 -1.84
N ILE A 5 -7.96 -17.91 -3.07
CA ILE A 5 -7.32 -16.74 -3.68
C ILE A 5 -8.34 -15.74 -4.22
N GLY A 6 -9.61 -16.12 -4.39
CA GLY A 6 -10.69 -15.28 -4.92
C GLY A 6 -10.71 -13.83 -4.40
N PRO A 7 -10.56 -13.57 -3.08
CA PRO A 7 -10.50 -12.21 -2.54
C PRO A 7 -9.29 -11.37 -3.00
N GLN A 8 -8.19 -12.02 -3.40
CA GLN A 8 -6.96 -11.37 -3.88
C GLN A 8 -7.04 -10.97 -5.37
N LEU A 9 -7.92 -11.64 -6.12
CA LEU A 9 -8.05 -11.42 -7.56
C LEU A 9 -8.67 -10.05 -7.86
N LEU A 10 -8.30 -9.48 -9.01
CA LEU A 10 -8.94 -8.27 -9.54
C LEU A 10 -10.40 -8.55 -9.88
N GLN A 11 -11.30 -8.21 -8.96
CA GLN A 11 -12.74 -8.30 -9.17
C GLN A 11 -13.24 -6.99 -9.79
N MET A 12 -13.27 -6.94 -11.12
CA MET A 12 -13.73 -5.75 -11.87
C MET A 12 -15.15 -5.32 -11.50
N GLU A 13 -15.99 -6.26 -11.04
CA GLU A 13 -17.33 -5.98 -10.51
C GLU A 13 -17.34 -5.09 -9.26
N ASN A 14 -16.24 -5.07 -8.50
CA ASN A 14 -16.08 -4.23 -7.32
C ASN A 14 -15.40 -2.89 -7.60
N LEU A 15 -14.95 -2.65 -8.84
CA LEU A 15 -14.27 -1.41 -9.21
C LEU A 15 -15.20 -0.19 -9.05
N ASP A 16 -16.43 -0.30 -9.55
CA ASP A 16 -17.42 0.78 -9.47
C ASP A 16 -17.77 1.12 -8.01
N PRO A 17 -18.14 0.15 -7.16
CA PRO A 17 -18.32 0.39 -5.72
C PRO A 17 -17.10 1.00 -5.02
N ALA A 18 -15.89 0.57 -5.36
CA ALA A 18 -14.66 1.08 -4.74
C ALA A 18 -14.41 2.55 -5.09
N VAL A 19 -14.58 2.90 -6.38
CA VAL A 19 -14.45 4.29 -6.86
C VAL A 19 -15.53 5.17 -6.24
N ASP A 20 -16.76 4.67 -6.13
CA ASP A 20 -17.86 5.40 -5.51
C ASP A 20 -17.65 5.63 -4.01
N GLY A 21 -17.14 4.62 -3.30
CA GLY A 21 -16.72 4.74 -1.91
C GLY A 21 -15.62 5.80 -1.73
N ALA A 22 -14.57 5.73 -2.54
CA ALA A 22 -13.49 6.71 -2.53
C ALA A 22 -14.01 8.13 -2.84
N TRP A 23 -14.87 8.27 -3.86
CA TRP A 23 -15.47 9.56 -4.21
C TRP A 23 -16.34 10.15 -3.10
N ALA A 24 -17.13 9.32 -2.43
CA ALA A 24 -17.94 9.76 -1.30
C ALA A 24 -17.06 10.34 -0.18
N GLU A 25 -15.90 9.74 0.07
CA GLU A 25 -14.94 10.25 1.05
C GLU A 25 -14.18 11.49 0.57
N MET A 26 -13.83 11.57 -0.72
CA MET A 26 -13.27 12.79 -1.32
C MET A 26 -14.26 13.96 -1.23
N ASN A 27 -15.55 13.69 -1.41
CA ASN A 27 -16.60 14.70 -1.32
C ASN A 27 -17.20 14.83 0.08
N ARG A 28 -16.54 14.27 1.11
CA ARG A 28 -16.95 14.48 2.50
C ARG A 28 -16.98 15.99 2.77
N GLN A 29 -18.05 16.48 3.41
CA GLN A 29 -18.30 17.92 3.63
C GLN A 29 -18.44 18.77 2.36
N GLY A 30 -18.66 18.17 1.19
CA GLY A 30 -18.83 18.87 -0.09
C GLY A 30 -17.52 19.45 -0.63
N LEU A 31 -16.36 18.85 -0.29
CA LEU A 31 -15.06 19.33 -0.75
C LEU A 31 -14.93 19.28 -2.29
N MET A 32 -15.34 18.18 -2.93
CA MET A 32 -15.32 18.07 -4.39
C MET A 32 -16.34 19.01 -5.04
N ASP A 33 -17.50 19.24 -4.41
CA ASP A 33 -18.49 20.21 -4.89
C ASP A 33 -17.95 21.65 -4.89
N GLN A 34 -17.11 21.98 -3.91
CA GLN A 34 -16.42 23.27 -3.85
C GLN A 34 -15.27 23.35 -4.85
N PHE A 35 -14.57 22.24 -5.07
CA PHE A 35 -13.39 22.15 -5.92
C PHE A 35 -13.74 22.13 -7.41
N ILE A 36 -14.77 21.36 -7.79
CA ILE A 36 -15.23 21.14 -9.15
C ILE A 36 -16.72 21.49 -9.20
N ARG A 37 -17.02 22.78 -9.39
CA ARG A 37 -18.39 23.30 -9.32
C ARG A 37 -19.32 22.78 -10.41
N ASN A 38 -18.78 22.36 -11.55
CA ASN A 38 -19.55 21.87 -12.68
C ASN A 38 -19.81 20.36 -12.50
N PRO A 39 -21.07 19.91 -12.32
CA PRO A 39 -21.38 18.50 -12.15
C PRO A 39 -20.93 17.62 -13.33
N ARG A 40 -21.00 18.14 -14.56
CA ARG A 40 -20.52 17.40 -15.73
C ARG A 40 -19.01 17.21 -15.73
N ASP A 41 -18.28 18.13 -15.12
CA ASP A 41 -16.82 18.03 -14.97
C ASP A 41 -16.47 17.05 -13.84
N GLN A 42 -17.26 17.02 -12.76
CA GLN A 42 -17.15 16.00 -11.71
C GLN A 42 -17.35 14.59 -12.28
N ASP A 43 -18.39 14.36 -13.09
CA ASP A 43 -18.64 13.05 -13.72
C ASP A 43 -17.46 12.59 -14.58
N LYS A 44 -16.84 13.53 -15.32
CA LYS A 44 -15.65 13.23 -16.11
C LYS A 44 -14.44 12.91 -15.24
N VAL A 45 -14.24 13.63 -14.14
CA VAL A 45 -13.18 13.31 -13.16
C VAL A 45 -13.39 11.94 -12.56
N ARG A 46 -14.62 11.60 -12.15
CA ARG A 46 -14.96 10.25 -11.64
C ARG A 46 -14.63 9.16 -12.65
N ARG A 47 -14.95 9.37 -13.93
CA ARG A 47 -14.59 8.41 -14.99
C ARG A 47 -13.07 8.28 -15.15
N ILE A 48 -12.32 9.37 -15.12
CA ILE A 48 -10.84 9.30 -15.18
C ILE A 48 -10.29 8.52 -13.98
N LEU A 49 -10.75 8.82 -12.77
CA LEU A 49 -10.32 8.11 -11.57
C LEU A 49 -10.68 6.63 -11.64
N ARG A 50 -11.85 6.28 -12.16
CA ARG A 50 -12.27 4.90 -12.41
C ARG A 50 -11.35 4.18 -13.40
N ASP A 51 -11.09 4.82 -14.56
CA ASP A 51 -10.26 4.25 -15.63
C ASP A 51 -8.84 3.89 -15.14
N HIS A 52 -8.34 4.65 -14.16
CA HIS A 52 -6.97 4.50 -13.62
C HIS A 52 -6.92 4.02 -12.15
N PHE A 53 -8.05 3.61 -11.56
CA PHE A 53 -8.14 3.44 -10.11
C PHE A 53 -7.15 2.40 -9.57
N LEU A 54 -6.99 1.28 -10.28
CA LEU A 54 -6.08 0.21 -9.90
C LEU A 54 -4.62 0.67 -9.93
N GLU A 55 -4.22 1.35 -11.00
CA GLU A 55 -2.86 1.87 -11.19
C GLU A 55 -2.52 2.92 -10.13
N LEU A 56 -3.45 3.82 -9.84
CA LEU A 56 -3.28 4.85 -8.83
C LEU A 56 -3.25 4.27 -7.41
N SER A 57 -3.99 3.19 -7.16
CA SER A 57 -3.99 2.49 -5.86
C SER A 57 -2.68 1.74 -5.63
N GLU A 58 -2.15 1.03 -6.63
CA GLU A 58 -0.83 0.40 -6.53
C GLU A 58 0.28 1.45 -6.39
N LEU A 59 0.17 2.59 -7.09
CA LEU A 59 1.11 3.69 -6.92
C LEU A 59 1.09 4.25 -5.50
N PHE A 60 -0.09 4.42 -4.92
CA PHE A 60 -0.24 4.83 -3.52
C PHE A 60 0.46 3.85 -2.57
N LYS A 61 0.18 2.54 -2.70
CA LYS A 61 0.82 1.49 -1.88
C LYS A 61 2.33 1.46 -2.04
N PHE A 62 2.83 1.67 -3.26
CA PHE A 62 4.25 1.70 -3.56
C PHE A 62 4.98 2.79 -2.76
N TYR A 63 4.40 3.99 -2.70
CA TYR A 63 5.01 5.11 -1.97
C TYR A 63 4.76 5.04 -0.46
N SER A 64 3.61 4.52 0.00
CA SER A 64 3.31 4.38 1.44
C SER A 64 4.13 3.29 2.15
N ALA A 65 4.74 2.37 1.37
CA ALA A 65 5.64 1.36 1.89
C ALA A 65 7.08 1.87 2.14
N GLY A 66 7.35 3.17 1.97
CA GLY A 66 8.68 3.77 2.08
C GLY A 66 9.17 3.96 3.52
N THR A 67 8.25 4.07 4.48
CA THR A 67 8.58 4.37 5.89
C THR A 67 8.97 3.15 6.71
N GLN A 68 9.71 3.40 7.79
CA GLN A 68 10.15 2.37 8.74
C GLN A 68 9.01 1.82 9.61
N ASN A 69 7.85 2.51 9.67
CA ASN A 69 6.77 2.21 10.61
C ASN A 69 5.53 1.62 9.90
N LEU A 70 5.38 0.29 9.93
CA LEU A 70 4.31 -0.42 9.21
C LEU A 70 2.91 -0.26 9.78
N ALA A 71 2.75 0.40 10.92
CA ALA A 71 1.43 0.81 11.40
C ALA A 71 0.70 1.70 10.40
N ASP A 72 1.48 2.40 9.58
CA ASP A 72 1.02 3.42 8.66
C ASP A 72 1.21 2.96 7.20
N ALA A 73 1.40 1.66 6.92
CA ALA A 73 1.67 1.15 5.56
C ALA A 73 0.55 1.44 4.53
N HIS A 74 -0.63 1.85 5.01
CA HIS A 74 -1.82 2.26 4.23
C HIS A 74 -2.01 3.77 4.23
N GLN A 75 -0.99 4.50 4.68
CA GLN A 75 -0.98 5.92 4.83
C GLN A 75 0.32 6.46 4.24
N LEU A 76 0.19 7.50 3.45
CA LEU A 76 1.32 8.16 2.82
C LEU A 76 1.76 9.34 3.69
N GLU A 77 3.02 9.32 4.14
CA GLU A 77 3.62 10.46 4.81
C GLU A 77 3.95 11.59 3.82
N PHE A 78 4.12 12.81 4.34
CA PHE A 78 4.47 13.95 3.51
C PHE A 78 5.81 13.78 2.76
N SER A 79 6.78 13.09 3.38
CA SER A 79 8.08 12.81 2.77
C SER A 79 7.93 11.90 1.54
N GLU A 80 7.08 10.89 1.62
CA GLU A 80 6.74 9.95 0.56
C GLU A 80 5.92 10.61 -0.54
N PHE A 81 4.96 11.47 -0.18
CA PHE A 81 4.23 12.31 -1.14
C PHE A 81 5.16 13.24 -1.92
N CYS A 82 6.20 13.79 -1.28
CA CYS A 82 7.21 14.58 -1.97
C CYS A 82 8.09 13.75 -2.92
N ALA A 83 8.36 12.48 -2.59
CA ALA A 83 9.05 11.55 -3.48
C ALA A 83 8.20 11.26 -4.71
N PHE A 84 6.91 10.96 -4.53
CA PHE A 84 5.95 10.83 -5.62
C PHE A 84 5.93 12.08 -6.50
N ALA A 85 5.74 13.27 -5.92
CA ALA A 85 5.69 14.54 -6.66
C ALA A 85 6.97 14.81 -7.47
N ARG A 86 8.13 14.31 -7.02
CA ARG A 86 9.40 14.38 -7.75
C ARG A 86 9.40 13.46 -8.96
N ASP A 87 8.95 12.22 -8.80
CA ASP A 87 8.97 11.21 -9.86
C ASP A 87 8.02 11.56 -11.02
N VAL A 88 6.86 12.15 -10.71
CA VAL A 88 5.94 12.70 -11.73
C VAL A 88 6.43 14.04 -12.32
N GLY A 89 7.57 14.56 -11.86
CA GLY A 89 8.20 15.76 -12.39
C GLY A 89 7.45 17.06 -12.07
N VAL A 90 6.71 17.08 -10.96
CA VAL A 90 6.03 18.28 -10.44
C VAL A 90 6.95 19.02 -9.45
N PHE A 91 7.83 18.29 -8.76
CA PHE A 91 8.76 18.79 -7.75
C PHE A 91 10.23 18.51 -8.12
N GLY A 92 11.14 19.46 -7.86
CA GLY A 92 12.56 19.35 -8.17
C GLY A 92 13.02 20.22 -9.34
N PRO A 93 14.23 20.01 -9.89
CA PRO A 93 14.76 20.82 -10.99
C PRO A 93 13.84 20.78 -12.22
N GLY A 94 13.32 21.93 -12.64
CA GLY A 94 12.35 22.02 -13.74
C GLY A 94 10.90 21.69 -13.36
N GLY A 95 10.63 21.33 -12.10
CA GLY A 95 9.28 21.20 -11.55
C GLY A 95 8.66 22.57 -11.26
N PHE A 96 7.33 22.63 -11.25
CA PHE A 96 6.57 23.87 -11.04
C PHE A 96 6.12 24.05 -9.59
N ALA A 97 6.06 22.96 -8.81
CA ALA A 97 5.77 23.01 -7.39
C ALA A 97 7.06 23.12 -6.58
N ASP A 98 7.01 23.91 -5.52
CA ASP A 98 7.99 23.88 -4.46
C ASP A 98 7.44 23.20 -3.21
N HIS A 99 8.29 23.06 -2.20
CA HIS A 99 7.94 22.40 -0.95
C HIS A 99 6.76 23.10 -0.22
N ALA A 100 6.57 24.41 -0.40
CA ALA A 100 5.45 25.12 0.22
C ALA A 100 4.12 24.78 -0.46
N LEU A 101 4.11 24.70 -1.80
CA LEU A 101 2.93 24.26 -2.56
C LEU A 101 2.58 22.81 -2.25
N LEU A 102 3.56 21.90 -2.19
CA LEU A 102 3.30 20.51 -1.80
C LEU A 102 2.76 20.40 -0.38
N ASN A 103 3.30 21.19 0.56
CA ASN A 103 2.81 21.21 1.94
C ASN A 103 1.33 21.61 2.00
N VAL A 104 0.93 22.66 1.28
CA VAL A 104 -0.48 23.06 1.20
C VAL A 104 -1.35 22.00 0.51
N CYS A 105 -0.88 21.41 -0.58
CA CYS A 105 -1.58 20.31 -1.26
C CYS A 105 -1.91 19.17 -0.29
N PHE A 106 -0.87 18.69 0.40
CA PHE A 106 -0.98 17.60 1.36
C PHE A 106 -1.91 17.99 2.52
N ALA A 107 -1.69 19.16 3.12
CA ALA A 107 -2.49 19.64 4.24
C ALA A 107 -3.98 19.73 3.89
N GLU A 108 -4.29 20.27 2.70
CA GLU A 108 -5.67 20.41 2.26
C GLU A 108 -6.31 19.07 1.90
N ALA A 109 -5.58 18.17 1.26
CA ALA A 109 -6.06 16.82 0.96
C ALA A 109 -6.33 16.01 2.24
N CYS A 110 -5.46 16.14 3.24
CA CYS A 110 -5.64 15.52 4.56
C CYS A 110 -6.60 16.29 5.49
N GLU A 111 -7.12 17.43 5.04
CA GLU A 111 -7.95 18.35 5.84
C GLU A 111 -7.31 18.88 7.15
N ILE A 112 -5.98 18.90 7.22
CA ILE A 112 -5.20 19.38 8.39
C ILE A 112 -4.63 20.79 8.17
N PRO A 113 -4.20 21.49 9.23
CA PRO A 113 -3.43 22.72 9.10
C PRO A 113 -2.06 22.47 8.41
N PRO A 114 -1.57 23.39 7.55
CA PRO A 114 -0.23 23.28 6.92
C PRO A 114 0.93 23.09 7.91
N GLN A 115 0.78 23.58 9.14
CA GLN A 115 1.77 23.45 10.20
C GLN A 115 1.86 22.01 10.76
N GLN A 116 0.83 21.19 10.55
CA GLN A 116 0.73 19.82 11.10
C GLN A 116 1.13 18.73 10.11
N VAL A 117 1.58 19.09 8.90
CA VAL A 117 1.94 18.15 7.83
C VAL A 117 3.02 17.13 8.24
N LYS A 118 3.94 17.48 9.14
CA LYS A 118 5.02 16.56 9.58
C LYS A 118 4.56 15.35 10.39
N GLY A 119 3.33 15.36 10.91
CA GLY A 119 2.70 14.20 11.54
C GLY A 119 1.36 13.85 10.89
N GLY A 120 1.13 14.39 9.69
CA GLY A 120 -0.06 14.12 8.90
C GLY A 120 0.15 12.88 8.07
N HIS A 121 -0.91 12.11 7.94
CA HIS A 121 -0.97 10.88 7.16
C HIS A 121 -2.04 11.02 6.09
N MET A 122 -1.74 10.56 4.88
CA MET A 122 -2.63 10.65 3.73
C MET A 122 -3.20 9.28 3.38
N GLU A 123 -4.51 9.13 3.43
CA GLU A 123 -5.23 7.94 2.98
C GLU A 123 -5.44 7.95 1.45
N LEU A 124 -5.82 6.83 0.84
CA LEU A 124 -5.96 6.70 -0.62
C LEU A 124 -6.86 7.78 -1.24
N TYR A 125 -8.05 8.05 -0.68
CA TYR A 125 -8.94 9.09 -1.23
C TYR A 125 -8.35 10.51 -1.12
N GLN A 126 -7.53 10.76 -0.10
CA GLN A 126 -6.81 12.02 0.06
C GLN A 126 -5.68 12.11 -0.97
N PHE A 127 -5.00 11.00 -1.25
CA PHE A 127 -4.05 10.92 -2.36
C PHE A 127 -4.73 11.20 -3.70
N LEU A 128 -5.87 10.58 -4.01
CA LEU A 128 -6.64 10.87 -5.23
C LEU A 128 -7.06 12.34 -5.30
N THR A 129 -7.49 12.94 -4.19
CA THR A 129 -7.78 14.39 -4.10
C THR A 129 -6.56 15.24 -4.43
N SER A 130 -5.39 14.86 -3.92
CA SER A 130 -4.13 15.56 -4.18
C SER A 130 -3.71 15.50 -5.66
N LEU A 131 -4.02 14.41 -6.38
CA LEU A 131 -3.74 14.29 -7.81
C LEU A 131 -4.50 15.33 -8.62
N ILE A 132 -5.78 15.56 -8.30
CA ILE A 132 -6.58 16.58 -8.98
C ILE A 132 -5.99 17.98 -8.74
N TRP A 133 -5.50 18.22 -7.53
CA TRP A 133 -4.84 19.49 -7.19
C TRP A 133 -3.50 19.66 -7.92
N LEU A 134 -2.64 18.65 -7.92
CA LEU A 134 -1.36 18.68 -8.63
C LEU A 134 -1.55 18.86 -10.14
N ALA A 135 -2.57 18.23 -10.72
CA ALA A 135 -2.92 18.41 -12.13
C ALA A 135 -3.24 19.86 -12.46
N GLN A 136 -4.01 20.54 -11.60
CA GLN A 136 -4.30 21.97 -11.77
C GLN A 136 -3.04 22.83 -11.67
N VAL A 137 -2.18 22.56 -10.69
CA VAL A 137 -0.92 23.31 -10.51
C VAL A 137 0.03 23.10 -11.69
N ALA A 138 0.14 21.87 -12.20
CA ALA A 138 1.03 21.55 -13.32
C ALA A 138 0.66 22.27 -14.63
N GLN A 139 -0.61 22.63 -14.80
CA GLN A 139 -1.12 23.29 -16.02
C GLN A 139 -1.12 24.82 -15.95
N GLN A 140 -0.77 25.41 -14.81
CA GLN A 140 -0.70 26.85 -14.69
C GLN A 140 0.65 27.41 -15.15
N ALA A 141 0.60 28.31 -16.13
CA ALA A 141 1.76 29.07 -16.59
C ALA A 141 2.43 29.83 -15.42
N THR A 142 3.76 29.90 -15.50
CA THR A 142 4.74 30.35 -14.49
C THR A 142 4.43 31.63 -13.69
N ALA A 143 3.59 32.54 -14.19
CA ALA A 143 3.21 33.77 -13.49
C ALA A 143 2.21 33.54 -12.33
N GLU A 144 1.24 32.64 -12.49
CA GLU A 144 0.26 32.33 -11.44
C GLU A 144 0.82 31.36 -10.40
N ALA A 145 1.73 30.46 -10.81
CA ALA A 145 2.51 29.62 -9.89
C ALA A 145 3.28 30.46 -8.84
N SER A 146 3.79 31.63 -9.26
CA SER A 146 4.48 32.57 -8.35
C SER A 146 3.54 33.22 -7.32
N LYS A 147 2.27 33.47 -7.67
CA LYS A 147 1.25 33.98 -6.73
C LYS A 147 0.77 32.88 -5.79
N ALA A 148 0.51 31.68 -6.32
CA ALA A 148 0.15 30.50 -5.55
C ALA A 148 1.22 30.19 -4.49
N LYS A 149 2.51 30.27 -4.87
CA LYS A 149 3.65 30.15 -3.95
C LYS A 149 3.63 31.18 -2.83
N LYS A 150 3.44 32.47 -3.14
CA LYS A 150 3.33 33.53 -2.11
C LYS A 150 2.15 33.27 -1.16
N GLY A 151 1.02 32.81 -1.71
CA GLY A 151 -0.14 32.40 -0.91
C GLY A 151 0.15 31.23 0.00
N ALA A 152 0.82 30.18 -0.51
CA ALA A 152 1.22 29.02 0.28
C ALA A 152 2.17 29.37 1.43
N LEU A 153 3.17 30.22 1.16
CA LEU A 153 4.09 30.70 2.20
C LEU A 153 3.36 31.51 3.28
N ALA A 154 2.40 32.35 2.89
CA ALA A 154 1.57 33.10 3.83
C ALA A 154 0.69 32.18 4.70
N LEU A 155 0.10 31.12 4.11
CA LEU A 155 -0.70 30.12 4.83
C LEU A 155 0.13 29.35 5.88
N ILE A 156 1.37 29.00 5.52
CA ILE A 156 2.30 28.31 6.42
C ILE A 156 2.70 29.24 7.58
N ALA A 157 2.97 30.52 7.30
CA ALA A 157 3.38 31.50 8.31
C ALA A 157 2.23 32.01 9.21
N GLY A 158 0.99 31.99 8.70
CA GLY A 158 -0.14 32.77 9.24
C GLY A 158 -0.93 32.17 10.42
N GLY A 159 -0.54 31.00 10.96
CA GLY A 159 -1.07 30.48 12.23
C GLY A 159 -2.60 30.57 12.43
N GLY A 160 -3.38 29.65 11.86
CA GLY A 160 -4.61 29.16 12.50
C GLY A 160 -5.99 29.67 12.03
N HIS A 161 -6.13 30.55 11.04
CA HIS A 161 -7.45 31.08 10.65
C HIS A 161 -7.73 31.15 9.14
N GLU A 162 -7.43 30.10 8.36
CA GLU A 162 -7.34 30.26 6.90
C GLU A 162 -7.86 29.11 6.00
N ARG A 163 -8.76 28.22 6.46
CA ARG A 163 -9.45 27.30 5.50
C ARG A 163 -10.16 28.06 4.36
N LYS A 164 -10.70 29.26 4.65
CA LYS A 164 -11.28 30.15 3.62
C LYS A 164 -10.23 30.77 2.69
N LYS A 165 -8.98 31.00 3.15
CA LYS A 165 -7.93 31.61 2.29
C LYS A 165 -7.20 30.56 1.44
N SER A 166 -7.09 29.31 1.89
CA SER A 166 -6.53 28.22 1.05
C SER A 166 -7.43 27.90 -0.14
N MET A 167 -8.76 27.91 0.06
CA MET A 167 -9.75 27.89 -1.02
C MET A 167 -9.62 29.08 -1.99
N ILE A 168 -9.18 30.26 -1.53
CA ILE A 168 -8.90 31.40 -2.41
C ILE A 168 -7.62 31.19 -3.21
N THR A 169 -6.57 30.58 -2.62
CA THR A 169 -5.37 30.16 -3.35
C THR A 169 -5.74 29.16 -4.46
N ARG A 170 -6.61 28.17 -4.16
CA ARG A 170 -7.15 27.23 -5.16
C ARG A 170 -8.05 27.87 -6.23
N GLN A 171 -8.94 28.79 -5.85
CA GLN A 171 -9.81 29.46 -6.82
C GLN A 171 -9.04 30.43 -7.72
N GLY A 172 -7.89 30.95 -7.28
CA GLY A 172 -6.94 31.63 -8.15
C GLY A 172 -6.34 30.67 -9.20
N VAL A 173 -6.06 29.42 -8.78
CA VAL A 173 -5.54 28.36 -9.66
C VAL A 173 -6.58 27.87 -10.69
N ALA A 174 -7.87 27.81 -10.34
CA ALA A 174 -8.91 27.31 -11.24
C ALA A 174 -9.46 28.34 -12.25
N LYS A 175 -9.18 29.64 -12.10
CA LYS A 175 -9.95 30.71 -12.78
C LYS A 175 -9.53 31.08 -14.21
N HIS A 176 -8.42 30.56 -14.74
CA HIS A 176 -7.86 31.10 -16.00
C HIS A 176 -7.33 30.07 -17.03
N GLY A 177 -7.81 28.82 -17.00
CA GLY A 177 -7.44 27.81 -18.00
C GLY A 177 -8.44 27.70 -19.16
N PHE A 178 -7.95 27.46 -20.37
CA PHE A 178 -8.75 26.97 -21.51
C PHE A 178 -9.25 25.52 -21.30
N MET A 179 -8.75 24.83 -20.27
CA MET A 179 -9.03 23.43 -19.97
C MET A 179 -9.85 23.29 -18.69
N SER A 180 -10.80 22.35 -18.72
CA SER A 180 -11.59 21.88 -17.57
C SER A 180 -10.75 21.08 -16.57
N THR A 181 -11.26 20.85 -15.35
CA THR A 181 -10.53 20.08 -14.33
C THR A 181 -10.30 18.65 -14.79
N ALA A 182 -11.29 18.05 -15.45
CA ALA A 182 -11.13 16.72 -16.02
C ALA A 182 -10.05 16.66 -17.12
N GLU A 183 -9.97 17.68 -17.99
CA GLU A 183 -8.91 17.71 -19.02
C GLU A 183 -7.52 17.87 -18.41
N MET A 184 -7.38 18.75 -17.40
CA MET A 184 -6.11 18.90 -16.68
C MET A 184 -5.70 17.59 -15.99
N LEU A 185 -6.63 16.93 -15.31
CA LEU A 185 -6.38 15.64 -14.66
C LEU A 185 -6.01 14.55 -15.67
N ARG A 186 -6.75 14.41 -16.76
CA ARG A 186 -6.46 13.41 -17.80
C ARG A 186 -5.07 13.62 -18.39
N THR A 187 -4.74 14.85 -18.79
CA THR A 187 -3.39 15.16 -19.28
C THR A 187 -2.33 14.85 -18.24
N PHE A 188 -2.56 15.18 -16.97
CA PHE A 188 -1.61 14.88 -15.90
C PHE A 188 -1.39 13.38 -15.71
N VAL A 189 -2.46 12.58 -15.68
CA VAL A 189 -2.37 11.13 -15.55
C VAL A 189 -1.67 10.52 -16.76
N ASP A 190 -2.11 10.84 -17.98
CA ASP A 190 -1.60 10.25 -19.23
C ASP A 190 -0.14 10.63 -19.54
N THR A 191 0.33 11.79 -19.06
CA THR A 191 1.68 12.29 -19.39
C THR A 191 2.68 12.19 -18.25
N ARG A 192 2.26 12.49 -17.01
CA ARG A 192 3.17 12.58 -15.85
C ARG A 192 3.11 11.33 -15.00
N VAL A 193 1.90 10.91 -14.63
CA VAL A 193 1.72 9.68 -13.83
C VAL A 193 2.14 8.48 -14.66
N ALA A 194 1.67 8.35 -15.89
CA ALA A 194 2.07 7.25 -16.79
C ALA A 194 3.59 7.17 -17.02
N LEU A 195 4.29 8.31 -17.04
CA LEU A 195 5.75 8.32 -17.14
C LEU A 195 6.41 7.82 -15.84
N ALA A 196 5.90 8.22 -14.68
CA ALA A 196 6.37 7.69 -13.39
C ALA A 196 6.09 6.20 -13.27
N LEU A 197 4.90 5.74 -13.67
CA LEU A 197 4.54 4.32 -13.75
C LEU A 197 5.52 3.57 -14.63
N LYS A 198 5.86 4.09 -15.82
CA LYS A 198 6.86 3.46 -16.72
C LYS A 198 8.27 3.43 -16.13
N LYS A 199 8.71 4.50 -15.47
CA LYS A 199 10.03 4.55 -14.82
C LYS A 199 10.14 3.57 -13.65
N GLN A 200 9.03 3.35 -12.95
CA GLN A 200 8.92 2.45 -11.80
C GLN A 200 8.26 1.12 -12.17
N ALA A 201 8.15 0.77 -13.46
CA ALA A 201 7.35 -0.37 -13.92
C ALA A 201 7.85 -1.69 -13.33
N THR A 202 9.18 -1.83 -13.18
CA THR A 202 9.78 -2.99 -12.51
C THR A 202 9.42 -3.11 -11.03
N GLN A 203 8.96 -2.03 -10.40
CA GLN A 203 8.58 -2.00 -8.98
C GLN A 203 7.05 -1.95 -8.75
N LEU A 204 6.26 -1.67 -9.78
CA LEU A 204 4.80 -1.59 -9.73
C LEU A 204 4.14 -2.87 -10.28
N ILE A 205 4.57 -4.00 -9.74
CA ILE A 205 4.19 -5.34 -10.21
C ILE A 205 2.79 -5.77 -9.79
N GLY A 206 2.03 -4.96 -9.04
CA GLY A 206 0.82 -5.44 -8.35
C GLY A 206 -0.33 -5.87 -9.26
N ILE A 207 -0.62 -5.08 -10.31
CA ILE A 207 -1.66 -5.44 -11.30
C ILE A 207 -1.27 -6.74 -11.99
N VAL A 208 -0.04 -6.80 -12.50
CA VAL A 208 0.52 -7.98 -13.16
C VAL A 208 0.50 -9.19 -12.24
N THR A 209 0.88 -9.01 -10.96
CA THR A 209 0.88 -10.07 -9.96
C THR A 209 -0.52 -10.67 -9.81
N LYS A 210 -1.56 -9.82 -9.73
CA LYS A 210 -2.94 -10.29 -9.61
C LYS A 210 -3.45 -10.98 -10.88
N GLU A 211 -3.04 -10.52 -12.06
CA GLU A 211 -3.33 -11.20 -13.33
C GLU A 211 -2.66 -12.58 -13.37
N CYS A 212 -1.37 -12.66 -13.04
CA CYS A 212 -0.61 -13.91 -12.97
C CYS A 212 -1.18 -14.86 -11.91
N LEU A 213 -1.59 -14.35 -10.75
CA LEU A 213 -2.21 -15.13 -9.67
C LEU A 213 -3.53 -15.81 -10.08
N ASN A 214 -4.18 -15.29 -11.12
CA ASN A 214 -5.41 -15.87 -11.68
C ASN A 214 -5.16 -17.01 -12.69
N THR A 215 -3.91 -17.20 -13.13
CA THR A 215 -3.54 -18.22 -14.12
C THR A 215 -3.51 -19.62 -13.52
N ASP A 216 -3.89 -20.63 -14.30
CA ASP A 216 -3.89 -22.02 -13.83
C ASP A 216 -2.47 -22.53 -13.51
N ALA A 217 -1.45 -22.06 -14.23
CA ALA A 217 -0.05 -22.45 -14.01
C ALA A 217 0.45 -21.99 -12.63
N VAL A 218 0.25 -20.72 -12.27
CA VAL A 218 0.63 -20.20 -10.95
C VAL A 218 -0.21 -20.82 -9.84
N LEU A 219 -1.52 -20.97 -10.04
CA LEU A 219 -2.41 -21.62 -9.07
C LEU A 219 -2.05 -23.08 -8.84
N ALA A 220 -1.59 -23.80 -9.87
CA ALA A 220 -1.12 -25.17 -9.76
C ALA A 220 0.13 -25.25 -8.86
N ARG A 221 1.10 -24.33 -9.00
CA ARG A 221 2.28 -24.27 -8.13
C ARG A 221 1.90 -24.06 -6.66
N PHE A 222 1.02 -23.10 -6.38
CA PHE A 222 0.55 -22.93 -5.00
C PHE A 222 -0.25 -24.13 -4.49
N TYR A 223 -0.97 -24.83 -5.36
CA TYR A 223 -1.75 -26.01 -4.98
C TYR A 223 -0.85 -27.21 -4.66
N GLU A 224 0.16 -27.47 -5.50
CA GLU A 224 1.17 -28.53 -5.30
C GLU A 224 1.88 -28.40 -3.95
N HIS A 225 2.12 -27.17 -3.51
CA HIS A 225 2.86 -26.85 -2.29
C HIS A 225 1.98 -26.35 -1.13
N HIS A 226 0.65 -26.45 -1.25
CA HIS A 226 -0.29 -25.81 -0.33
C HIS A 226 -0.06 -26.18 1.14
N ASP A 227 -0.01 -27.47 1.45
CA ASP A 227 0.10 -27.95 2.84
C ASP A 227 1.45 -27.56 3.46
N ALA A 228 2.52 -27.60 2.67
CA ALA A 228 3.86 -27.23 3.12
C ALA A 228 3.97 -25.72 3.38
N LEU A 229 3.45 -24.89 2.47
CA LEU A 229 3.41 -23.44 2.62
C LEU A 229 2.53 -23.03 3.81
N LEU A 230 1.40 -23.69 4.01
CA LEU A 230 0.52 -23.46 5.16
C LEU A 230 1.21 -23.82 6.47
N GLY A 231 1.93 -24.95 6.51
CA GLY A 231 2.73 -25.34 7.67
C GLY A 231 3.80 -24.32 8.02
N VAL A 232 4.48 -23.77 7.00
CA VAL A 232 5.44 -22.66 7.19
C VAL A 232 4.73 -21.43 7.73
N TYR A 233 3.66 -20.96 7.08
CA TYR A 233 2.88 -19.81 7.51
C TYR A 233 2.48 -19.91 9.00
N MET A 234 1.90 -21.05 9.39
CA MET A 234 1.46 -21.31 10.77
C MET A 234 2.60 -21.31 11.79
N THR A 235 3.84 -21.61 11.38
CA THR A 235 5.00 -21.63 12.28
C THR A 235 5.47 -20.24 12.69
N TYR A 236 5.23 -19.24 11.84
CA TYR A 236 5.61 -17.85 12.11
C TYR A 236 4.51 -17.06 12.80
N LEU A 237 3.30 -17.60 12.92
CA LEU A 237 2.23 -16.99 13.69
C LEU A 237 2.58 -16.94 15.19
N PRO A 238 2.10 -15.93 15.93
CA PRO A 238 2.39 -15.80 17.34
C PRO A 238 1.75 -16.98 18.09
N SER A 239 2.56 -17.78 18.78
CA SER A 239 2.08 -18.96 19.49
C SER A 239 1.05 -18.57 20.55
N LYS A 240 -0.15 -19.18 20.52
CA LYS A 240 -1.06 -19.11 21.69
C LYS A 240 -0.33 -19.68 22.91
N PRO A 241 -0.48 -19.08 24.11
CA PRO A 241 0.01 -19.68 25.33
C PRO A 241 -0.56 -21.10 25.48
N PRO A 242 0.22 -22.06 26.00
CA PRO A 242 -0.18 -23.46 26.09
C PRO A 242 -1.43 -23.56 26.98
N GLY A 243 -2.56 -23.97 26.41
CA GLY A 243 -3.81 -24.16 27.16
C GLY A 243 -5.12 -24.00 26.39
N LYS A 244 -5.11 -23.47 25.15
CA LYS A 244 -6.32 -23.38 24.30
C LYS A 244 -6.03 -23.86 22.88
N ALA A 245 -5.80 -25.16 22.75
CA ALA A 245 -5.79 -25.85 21.46
C ALA A 245 -7.23 -26.26 21.10
N GLU A 246 -8.07 -25.27 20.80
CA GLU A 246 -9.34 -25.53 20.12
C GLU A 246 -9.20 -25.04 18.68
N LYS A 247 -9.54 -25.94 17.75
CA LYS A 247 -9.56 -25.81 16.28
C LYS A 247 -9.31 -24.39 15.81
N MET A 248 -8.08 -24.11 15.38
CA MET A 248 -7.79 -22.88 14.67
C MET A 248 -8.58 -22.95 13.37
N ASP A 249 -9.58 -22.09 13.24
CA ASP A 249 -10.16 -21.85 11.92
C ASP A 249 -8.98 -21.37 11.05
N LEU A 250 -8.85 -21.91 9.83
CA LEU A 250 -7.79 -21.50 8.88
C LEU A 250 -7.83 -19.97 8.60
N LEU A 251 -8.93 -19.33 9.02
CA LEU A 251 -9.27 -17.91 8.95
C LEU A 251 -8.83 -17.07 10.16
N GLU A 252 -8.37 -17.65 11.28
CA GLU A 252 -8.06 -16.90 12.51
C GLU A 252 -6.57 -16.55 12.70
N GLY A 253 -5.67 -17.20 11.96
CA GLY A 253 -4.24 -16.96 12.04
C GLY A 253 -3.82 -15.83 11.10
N TYR A 254 -3.37 -14.69 11.64
CA TYR A 254 -2.84 -13.57 10.87
C TYR A 254 -1.36 -13.34 11.18
N MET A 255 -0.58 -13.16 10.13
CA MET A 255 0.84 -12.85 10.19
C MET A 255 1.07 -11.34 10.23
N THR A 256 1.85 -10.86 11.19
CA THR A 256 2.30 -9.46 11.21
C THR A 256 3.45 -9.25 10.22
N MET A 257 3.72 -8.01 9.82
CA MET A 257 4.89 -7.73 8.98
C MET A 257 6.21 -8.17 9.64
N ALA A 258 6.34 -8.07 10.97
CA ALA A 258 7.55 -8.52 11.65
C ALA A 258 7.77 -10.03 11.47
N GLU A 259 6.69 -10.82 11.55
CA GLU A 259 6.73 -12.26 11.34
C GLU A 259 7.01 -12.60 9.86
N PHE A 260 6.38 -11.87 8.93
CA PHE A 260 6.65 -12.00 7.51
C PHE A 260 8.10 -11.68 7.18
N GLN A 261 8.65 -10.57 7.68
CA GLN A 261 10.05 -10.20 7.47
C GLN A 261 10.99 -11.30 7.96
N VAL A 262 10.80 -11.82 9.18
CA VAL A 262 11.64 -12.90 9.71
C VAL A 262 11.53 -14.16 8.86
N LEU A 263 10.36 -14.48 8.31
CA LEU A 263 10.18 -15.60 7.36
C LEU A 263 10.99 -15.38 6.08
N ILE A 264 10.98 -14.17 5.52
CA ILE A 264 11.73 -13.82 4.30
C ILE A 264 13.25 -13.79 4.54
N GLU A 265 13.69 -13.34 5.72
CA GLU A 265 15.09 -13.44 6.14
C GLU A 265 15.52 -14.92 6.29
N ASP A 266 14.70 -15.72 6.97
CA ASP A 266 14.96 -17.14 7.19
C ASP A 266 14.93 -17.94 5.88
N SER A 267 14.18 -17.49 4.87
CA SER A 267 14.16 -18.08 3.52
C SER A 267 15.34 -17.67 2.64
N THR A 268 16.23 -16.80 3.12
CA THR A 268 17.37 -16.22 2.39
C THR A 268 16.98 -15.38 1.17
N LEU A 269 15.69 -15.01 1.06
CA LEU A 269 15.21 -14.08 0.03
C LEU A 269 15.65 -12.64 0.33
N LEU A 270 15.81 -12.31 1.63
CA LEU A 270 16.30 -11.04 2.17
C LEU A 270 17.61 -11.30 2.93
N ARG A 271 18.69 -10.60 2.59
CA ARG A 271 19.97 -10.67 3.33
C ARG A 271 20.54 -9.27 3.53
N SER A 272 21.31 -9.11 4.59
CA SER A 272 21.71 -7.80 5.12
C SER A 272 22.96 -7.20 4.43
N GLN A 273 23.55 -7.85 3.43
CA GLN A 273 24.82 -7.44 2.83
C GLN A 273 24.91 -7.71 1.32
N GLY A 274 24.52 -6.70 0.53
CA GLY A 274 25.34 -6.15 -0.55
C GLY A 274 25.48 -6.90 -1.87
N ASP A 275 24.81 -8.04 -2.10
CA ASP A 275 24.72 -8.60 -3.46
C ASP A 275 23.53 -7.97 -4.19
N ASP A 276 23.76 -7.49 -5.43
CA ASP A 276 22.77 -6.80 -6.28
C ASP A 276 21.54 -7.67 -6.65
N ASP A 277 21.57 -8.97 -6.34
CA ASP A 277 20.49 -9.94 -6.63
C ASP A 277 19.55 -10.17 -5.43
N GLU A 278 19.67 -9.44 -4.32
CA GLU A 278 18.87 -9.66 -3.10
C GLU A 278 17.73 -8.64 -2.91
N LEU A 279 16.59 -9.11 -2.38
CA LEU A 279 15.48 -8.23 -2.05
C LEU A 279 15.89 -7.30 -0.91
N THR A 280 15.56 -6.02 -1.06
CA THR A 280 15.69 -5.00 -0.02
C THR A 280 14.54 -5.11 0.99
N LEU A 281 14.76 -4.58 2.20
CA LEU A 281 13.69 -4.50 3.20
C LEU A 281 12.50 -3.66 2.72
N LYS A 282 12.73 -2.69 1.82
CA LYS A 282 11.69 -1.89 1.19
C LYS A 282 10.80 -2.77 0.31
N GLU A 283 11.39 -3.62 -0.52
CA GLU A 283 10.64 -4.53 -1.40
C GLU A 283 9.83 -5.57 -0.62
N VAL A 284 10.35 -6.06 0.51
CA VAL A 284 9.58 -6.95 1.39
C VAL A 284 8.36 -6.22 1.98
N ARG A 285 8.50 -4.95 2.38
CA ARG A 285 7.36 -4.13 2.84
C ARG A 285 6.35 -3.89 1.73
N GLN A 286 6.83 -3.62 0.51
CA GLN A 286 5.97 -3.42 -0.66
C GLN A 286 5.20 -4.69 -1.02
N ALA A 287 5.83 -5.87 -0.97
CA ALA A 287 5.13 -7.13 -1.17
C ALA A 287 4.06 -7.36 -0.09
N PHE A 288 4.38 -7.05 1.18
CA PHE A 288 3.42 -7.15 2.28
C PHE A 288 2.24 -6.20 2.10
N ALA A 289 2.49 -4.90 1.94
CA ALA A 289 1.45 -3.87 1.81
C ALA A 289 0.64 -4.03 0.52
N GLY A 290 1.31 -4.39 -0.58
CA GLY A 290 0.70 -4.66 -1.88
C GLY A 290 -0.31 -5.80 -1.82
N ALA A 291 0.04 -6.88 -1.13
CA ALA A 291 -0.80 -8.05 -0.97
C ALA A 291 -1.98 -7.84 0.00
N GLN A 292 -2.04 -6.72 0.72
CA GLN A 292 -3.21 -6.43 1.55
C GLN A 292 -4.42 -6.15 0.66
N THR A 293 -5.53 -6.83 0.97
CA THR A 293 -6.79 -6.61 0.28
C THR A 293 -7.38 -5.25 0.62
N ASP A 294 -7.65 -4.44 -0.41
CA ASP A 294 -8.18 -3.06 -0.26
C ASP A 294 -9.64 -3.03 0.26
N ILE A 295 -10.32 -4.17 0.25
CA ILE A 295 -11.77 -4.28 0.48
C ILE A 295 -12.06 -5.57 1.26
N ASP A 296 -12.67 -5.42 2.43
CA ASP A 296 -13.16 -6.53 3.27
C ASP A 296 -14.44 -7.12 2.62
N LEU A 297 -14.25 -8.01 1.63
CA LEU A 297 -15.32 -8.54 0.76
C LEU A 297 -16.26 -9.55 1.43
N ASP A 298 -15.98 -9.99 2.66
CA ASP A 298 -16.79 -11.00 3.37
C ASP A 298 -17.94 -10.40 4.21
N SER A 299 -18.08 -9.08 4.19
CA SER A 299 -19.04 -8.34 4.97
C SER A 299 -19.96 -7.59 4.01
N GLY A 300 -21.14 -8.14 3.73
CA GLY A 300 -22.18 -7.56 2.87
C GLY A 300 -22.76 -6.20 3.31
N ASP A 301 -22.00 -5.38 4.05
CA ASP A 301 -22.26 -3.99 4.34
C ASP A 301 -21.09 -3.15 3.80
N LEU A 302 -21.37 -2.27 2.83
CA LEU A 302 -20.45 -1.26 2.25
C LEU A 302 -20.16 -0.09 3.21
N ALA A 303 -19.94 -0.39 4.48
CA ALA A 303 -19.39 0.55 5.45
C ALA A 303 -18.03 0.00 5.91
N PRO A 304 -17.02 0.84 6.16
CA PRO A 304 -15.87 0.41 6.94
C PRO A 304 -16.41 -0.04 8.30
N LYS A 305 -16.61 -1.35 8.48
CA LYS A 305 -16.97 -1.89 9.79
C LYS A 305 -15.83 -1.46 10.70
N LYS A 306 -16.15 -0.67 11.73
CA LYS A 306 -15.29 -0.61 12.92
C LYS A 306 -14.95 -2.06 13.23
N ALA A 307 -13.65 -2.36 13.20
CA ALA A 307 -13.10 -3.70 13.31
C ALA A 307 -13.94 -4.54 14.27
N PRO A 308 -14.25 -5.81 13.95
CA PRO A 308 -14.88 -6.69 14.92
C PRO A 308 -14.09 -6.54 16.22
N LYS A 309 -14.73 -6.11 17.31
CA LYS A 309 -14.06 -5.99 18.60
C LYS A 309 -13.57 -7.39 18.97
N ARG A 310 -12.32 -7.69 18.63
CA ARG A 310 -11.66 -8.98 18.83
C ARG A 310 -11.52 -9.18 20.34
N LYS A 311 -12.20 -10.19 20.88
CA LYS A 311 -12.15 -10.51 22.32
C LYS A 311 -10.75 -10.95 22.79
N ASP A 312 -9.87 -11.33 21.86
CA ASP A 312 -8.55 -11.88 22.15
C ASP A 312 -7.40 -11.18 21.37
N ALA A 313 -7.59 -9.97 20.85
CA ALA A 313 -6.46 -9.21 20.32
C ALA A 313 -5.42 -8.99 21.44
N PRO A 314 -4.11 -9.14 21.17
CA PRO A 314 -3.08 -8.71 22.10
C PRO A 314 -3.41 -7.29 22.54
N LYS A 315 -3.21 -6.94 23.81
CA LYS A 315 -3.44 -5.59 24.34
C LYS A 315 -2.51 -4.60 23.64
N GLY A 316 -2.93 -4.15 22.47
CA GLY A 316 -2.22 -3.31 21.51
C GLY A 316 -3.12 -3.27 20.28
N ASN A 317 -3.73 -2.10 20.02
CA ASN A 317 -4.66 -1.89 18.92
C ASN A 317 -3.93 -2.01 17.57
N LEU A 318 -3.66 -3.22 17.10
CA LEU A 318 -3.15 -3.43 15.75
C LEU A 318 -4.31 -3.28 14.76
N SER A 319 -4.14 -2.45 13.73
CA SER A 319 -5.11 -2.30 12.64
C SER A 319 -5.10 -3.55 11.74
N SER A 320 -6.21 -3.83 11.02
CA SER A 320 -6.28 -4.94 10.05
C SER A 320 -5.16 -4.85 9.00
N ALA A 321 -4.80 -3.63 8.65
CA ALA A 321 -3.69 -3.21 7.81
C ALA A 321 -2.29 -3.73 8.23
N GLN A 322 -2.12 -4.20 9.47
CA GLN A 322 -0.86 -4.73 9.99
C GLN A 322 -0.83 -6.27 10.02
N LEU A 323 -1.85 -6.91 9.44
CA LEU A 323 -2.10 -8.33 9.52
C LEU A 323 -2.33 -8.90 8.13
N MET A 324 -1.61 -9.97 7.82
CA MET A 324 -1.69 -10.68 6.55
C MET A 324 -2.34 -12.04 6.79
N SER A 325 -3.40 -12.32 6.06
CA SER A 325 -4.03 -13.64 5.98
C SER A 325 -3.20 -14.60 5.13
N TYR A 326 -3.54 -15.89 5.13
CA TYR A 326 -2.82 -16.86 4.30
C TYR A 326 -2.98 -16.59 2.78
N ALA A 327 -4.15 -16.10 2.34
CA ALA A 327 -4.33 -15.75 0.92
C ALA A 327 -3.44 -14.57 0.51
N GLU A 328 -3.34 -13.56 1.37
CA GLU A 328 -2.45 -12.39 1.18
C GLU A 328 -0.98 -12.82 1.26
N PHE A 329 -0.65 -13.81 2.10
CA PHE A 329 0.71 -14.39 2.12
C PHE A 329 1.08 -15.02 0.79
N LEU A 330 0.19 -15.78 0.16
CA LEU A 330 0.46 -16.38 -1.16
C LEU A 330 0.62 -15.30 -2.25
N GLU A 331 -0.20 -14.24 -2.23
CA GLU A 331 0.01 -13.09 -3.12
C GLU A 331 1.36 -12.42 -2.85
N ALA A 332 1.72 -12.20 -1.58
CA ALA A 332 2.99 -11.59 -1.22
C ALA A 332 4.19 -12.42 -1.70
N VAL A 333 4.13 -13.75 -1.63
CA VAL A 333 5.18 -14.63 -2.18
C VAL A 333 5.33 -14.44 -3.68
N LEU A 334 4.23 -14.33 -4.43
CA LEU A 334 4.29 -14.05 -5.86
C LEU A 334 4.86 -12.65 -6.14
N ARG A 335 4.47 -11.64 -5.35
CA ARG A 335 5.04 -10.29 -5.45
C ARG A 335 6.55 -10.30 -5.23
N LEU A 336 7.04 -11.02 -4.23
CA LEU A 336 8.49 -11.15 -3.99
C LEU A 336 9.21 -11.82 -5.16
N ALA A 337 8.61 -12.85 -5.76
CA ALA A 337 9.18 -13.52 -6.93
C ALA A 337 9.33 -12.54 -8.12
N MET A 338 8.32 -11.71 -8.33
CA MET A 338 8.30 -10.72 -9.42
C MET A 338 9.26 -9.55 -9.17
N LEU A 339 9.38 -9.07 -7.93
CA LEU A 339 10.36 -8.03 -7.57
C LEU A 339 11.80 -8.53 -7.69
N LYS A 340 12.09 -9.75 -7.21
CA LYS A 340 13.47 -10.26 -7.12
C LYS A 340 14.08 -10.58 -8.48
N TRP A 341 13.30 -11.20 -9.37
CA TRP A 341 13.86 -11.79 -10.58
C TRP A 341 13.45 -11.05 -11.86
N GLU A 342 12.74 -9.92 -11.78
CA GLU A 342 12.26 -9.14 -12.93
C GLU A 342 11.69 -10.04 -14.04
N ALA A 343 10.47 -10.57 -13.83
CA ALA A 343 9.77 -11.34 -14.86
C ALA A 343 9.36 -10.45 -16.03
N ASP A 344 9.59 -10.93 -17.26
CA ASP A 344 8.81 -10.42 -18.39
C ASP A 344 7.35 -10.76 -18.10
N GLU A 345 6.55 -9.74 -17.83
CA GLU A 345 5.14 -9.84 -17.51
C GLU A 345 4.33 -10.52 -18.62
N HIS A 346 4.87 -10.56 -19.83
CA HIS A 346 4.25 -11.21 -20.98
C HIS A 346 4.67 -12.67 -21.17
N ASP A 347 5.63 -13.17 -20.38
CA ASP A 347 6.08 -14.56 -20.39
C ASP A 347 5.55 -15.32 -19.15
N ALA A 348 4.42 -16.00 -19.35
CA ALA A 348 3.76 -16.78 -18.31
C ALA A 348 4.62 -17.93 -17.75
N ASP A 349 5.51 -18.50 -18.58
CA ASP A 349 6.40 -19.57 -18.16
C ASP A 349 7.49 -19.01 -17.24
N ALA A 350 8.06 -17.85 -17.58
CA ALA A 350 9.03 -17.15 -16.74
C ALA A 350 8.44 -16.76 -15.37
N VAL A 351 7.20 -16.24 -15.32
CA VAL A 351 6.53 -15.92 -14.05
C VAL A 351 6.30 -17.19 -13.22
N THR A 352 5.87 -18.28 -13.85
CA THR A 352 5.61 -19.55 -13.17
C THR A 352 6.89 -20.15 -12.58
N GLU A 353 8.00 -20.10 -13.31
CA GLU A 353 9.32 -20.57 -12.86
C GLU A 353 9.83 -19.74 -11.67
N LYS A 354 9.69 -18.42 -11.72
CA LYS A 354 10.10 -17.52 -10.63
C LYS A 354 9.24 -17.73 -9.38
N CYS A 355 7.94 -17.94 -9.55
CA CYS A 355 7.03 -18.32 -8.46
C CYS A 355 7.46 -19.64 -7.80
N ALA A 356 7.75 -20.67 -8.60
CA ALA A 356 8.24 -21.95 -8.09
C ALA A 356 9.57 -21.79 -7.33
N THR A 357 10.48 -20.95 -7.82
CA THR A 357 11.76 -20.64 -7.17
C THR A 357 11.55 -19.98 -5.80
N ALA A 358 10.64 -19.00 -5.69
CA ALA A 358 10.29 -18.37 -4.41
C ALA A 358 9.73 -19.38 -3.39
N ILE A 359 8.79 -20.22 -3.83
CA ILE A 359 8.20 -21.28 -3.00
C ILE A 359 9.29 -22.22 -2.49
N ASP A 360 10.16 -22.69 -3.38
CA ASP A 360 11.27 -23.58 -3.05
C ASP A 360 12.20 -22.98 -1.99
N MET A 361 12.55 -21.70 -2.11
CA MET A 361 13.41 -21.02 -1.14
C MET A 361 12.77 -20.96 0.24
N ILE A 362 11.47 -20.62 0.30
CA ILE A 362 10.68 -20.58 1.54
C ILE A 362 10.61 -21.97 2.18
N LEU A 363 10.32 -23.01 1.40
CA LEU A 363 10.15 -24.38 1.91
C LEU A 363 11.48 -25.00 2.38
N LYS A 364 12.56 -24.87 1.59
CA LYS A 364 13.86 -25.50 1.89
C LYS A 364 14.48 -24.98 3.19
N HIS A 365 14.32 -23.69 3.48
CA HIS A 365 15.02 -23.06 4.61
C HIS A 365 14.18 -22.97 5.87
N SER A 366 12.85 -22.93 5.73
CA SER A 366 11.94 -23.00 6.89
C SER A 366 12.04 -24.35 7.62
N HIS A 367 12.23 -25.47 6.91
CA HIS A 367 12.47 -26.78 7.52
C HIS A 367 13.75 -26.81 8.38
N ASN A 368 14.85 -26.25 7.89
CA ASN A 368 16.14 -26.24 8.58
C ASN A 368 16.16 -25.34 9.83
N ASN A 369 15.41 -24.24 9.80
CA ASN A 369 15.32 -23.31 10.93
C ASN A 369 14.27 -23.74 11.97
N ASN A 370 13.21 -24.45 11.57
CA ASN A 370 12.27 -25.08 12.50
C ASN A 370 12.95 -26.15 13.37
N GLU A 371 13.86 -26.95 12.81
CA GLU A 371 14.68 -27.86 13.61
C GLU A 371 15.59 -27.10 14.60
N LYS A 372 16.20 -25.99 14.18
CA LYS A 372 17.04 -25.16 15.06
C LYS A 372 16.23 -24.46 16.16
N ARG A 373 15.03 -23.94 15.85
CA ARG A 373 14.11 -23.33 16.82
C ARG A 373 13.55 -24.36 17.80
N ALA A 374 13.13 -25.53 17.31
CA ALA A 374 12.69 -26.64 18.15
C ALA A 374 13.80 -27.10 19.11
N ARG A 375 15.05 -27.20 18.63
CA ARG A 375 16.24 -27.52 19.45
C ARG A 375 16.58 -26.40 20.45
N ARG A 376 16.38 -25.12 20.12
CA ARG A 376 16.57 -24.00 21.06
C ARG A 376 15.47 -23.94 22.13
N GLY A 377 14.22 -24.22 21.76
CA GLY A 377 13.09 -24.31 22.69
C GLY A 377 13.22 -25.47 23.69
N THR A 378 13.67 -26.65 23.23
CA THR A 378 13.97 -27.79 24.12
C THR A 378 15.16 -27.51 25.03
N ARG A 379 16.22 -26.83 24.55
CA ARG A 379 17.38 -26.47 25.38
C ARG A 379 17.06 -25.43 26.46
N ALA A 380 16.19 -24.46 26.17
CA ALA A 380 15.68 -23.51 27.15
C ALA A 380 14.73 -24.16 28.18
N GLY A 381 13.92 -25.14 27.75
CA GLY A 381 13.11 -25.97 28.64
C GLY A 381 13.93 -26.88 29.56
N LEU A 382 15.01 -27.48 29.04
CA LEU A 382 15.95 -28.30 29.81
C LEU A 382 16.78 -27.47 30.81
N GLN A 383 17.18 -26.24 30.47
CA GLN A 383 17.87 -25.35 31.42
C GLN A 383 16.95 -24.86 32.55
N ARG A 384 15.65 -24.61 32.27
CA ARG A 384 14.67 -24.27 33.33
C ARG A 384 14.30 -25.49 34.18
N GLY A 385 14.21 -26.69 33.58
CA GLY A 385 13.98 -27.95 34.31
C GLY A 385 15.14 -28.32 35.24
N ALA A 386 16.39 -28.09 34.83
CA ALA A 386 17.56 -28.33 35.66
C ALA A 386 17.72 -27.33 36.82
N SER A 387 17.23 -26.09 36.67
CA SER A 387 17.28 -25.08 37.75
C SER A 387 16.29 -25.33 38.90
N ASN A 388 15.26 -26.15 38.66
CA ASN A 388 14.26 -26.51 39.68
C ASN A 388 14.55 -27.83 40.42
N PHE A 389 15.60 -28.56 40.03
CA PHE A 389 15.97 -29.84 40.68
C PHE A 389 17.01 -29.71 41.80
N ASN A 390 17.50 -28.49 42.07
CA ASN A 390 18.56 -28.23 43.07
C ASN A 390 18.08 -27.41 44.30
N ARG A 391 16.78 -27.44 44.58
CA ARG A 391 16.20 -26.99 45.86
C ARG A 391 15.28 -28.08 46.40
N GLY A 392 15.89 -29.11 46.99
CA GLY A 392 15.27 -30.08 47.88
C GLY A 392 16.02 -30.09 49.18
#